data_AF-A0A7S0THP7-F1
#
_entry.id   AF-A0A7S0THP7-F1
#
_cell.length_a   1.000
_cell.length_b   1.000
_cell.length_c   1.000
_cell.angle_alpha   90.00
_cell.angle_beta   90.00
_cell.angle_gamma   90.00
#
_symmetry.space_group_name_H-M   'P 1'
#
loop_
_entity.id
_entity.type
_entity.pdbx_description
1 polymer ?
#
loop_
_entity_poly.entity_id
_entity_poly.type
_entity_poly.pdbx_seq_one_letter_code
_entity_poly.pdbx_strand_id
1 'polypeptide(L)'
;NHLLGLGKPRPFDFLLGGTLVRSPLSTLLAKKGLSSEDVVELEYFLVADAPKQDQDKPHKDWVSSVASSFDGLLVSGCYDKMVRVWAPDGSQAEECAGHAEAVVAV
;
A
#
# COMPACT_ATOMS: atom_id res chain seq x y z
N ASN A 1 -20.96 -29.73 -3.71
CA ASN A 1 -21.59 -28.39 -3.85
C ASN A 1 -20.87 -27.54 -4.90
N HIS A 2 -20.92 -27.89 -6.19
CA HIS A 2 -20.52 -27.02 -7.32
C HIS A 2 -21.73 -26.34 -8.01
N LEU A 3 -22.95 -26.67 -7.56
CA LEU A 3 -24.23 -26.36 -8.20
C LEU A 3 -24.63 -24.88 -8.20
N LEU A 4 -23.93 -24.01 -7.48
CA LEU A 4 -24.34 -22.60 -7.33
C LEU A 4 -23.65 -21.64 -8.29
N GLY A 5 -22.75 -22.09 -9.17
CA GLY A 5 -22.12 -21.23 -10.18
C GLY A 5 -21.47 -19.97 -9.60
N LEU A 6 -21.07 -20.01 -8.33
CA LEU A 6 -20.47 -18.85 -7.66
C LEU A 6 -19.10 -18.60 -8.29
N GLY A 7 -18.83 -17.35 -8.65
CA GLY A 7 -17.54 -16.93 -9.19
C GLY A 7 -16.38 -17.19 -8.23
N LYS A 8 -15.15 -16.86 -8.65
CA LYS A 8 -13.96 -17.01 -7.78
C LYS A 8 -14.20 -16.32 -6.42
N PRO A 9 -13.98 -17.02 -5.28
CA PRO A 9 -14.13 -16.42 -3.95
C PRO A 9 -13.24 -15.18 -3.83
N ARG A 10 -13.80 -14.08 -3.32
CA ARG A 10 -13.03 -12.87 -2.99
C ARG A 10 -12.64 -12.92 -1.52
N PRO A 11 -11.35 -12.77 -1.17
CA PRO A 11 -10.95 -12.70 0.23
C PRO A 11 -11.51 -11.44 0.89
N PHE A 12 -11.94 -11.56 2.13
CA PHE A 12 -12.41 -10.47 2.97
C PHE A 12 -11.88 -10.66 4.39
N ASP A 13 -11.78 -9.56 5.11
CA ASP A 13 -11.41 -9.51 6.52
C ASP A 13 -12.57 -8.91 7.32
N PHE A 14 -12.53 -9.12 8.64
CA PHE A 14 -13.56 -8.62 9.57
C PHE A 14 -12.99 -7.65 10.59
N LEU A 15 -13.81 -6.67 10.96
CA LEU A 15 -13.59 -5.75 12.07
C LEU A 15 -14.71 -5.95 13.09
N LEU A 16 -14.34 -5.94 14.38
CA LEU A 16 -15.25 -5.90 15.51
C LEU A 16 -15.01 -4.61 16.28
N GLY A 17 -15.88 -3.61 16.09
CA GLY A 17 -15.72 -2.27 16.67
C GLY A 17 -14.36 -1.65 16.30
N GLY A 18 -14.03 -1.64 15.00
CA GLY A 18 -12.76 -1.12 14.46
C GLY A 18 -11.52 -1.98 14.73
N THR A 19 -11.62 -3.12 15.41
CA THR A 19 -10.48 -4.02 15.65
C THR A 19 -10.50 -5.21 14.69
N LEU A 20 -9.40 -5.46 13.97
CA LEU A 20 -9.26 -6.63 13.10
C LEU A 20 -9.41 -7.95 13.86
N VAL A 21 -10.23 -8.85 13.33
CA VAL A 21 -10.41 -10.20 13.86
C VAL A 21 -9.27 -11.08 13.35
N ARG A 22 -8.27 -11.32 14.21
CA ARG A 22 -7.07 -12.13 13.89
C ARG A 22 -6.93 -13.42 14.71
N SER A 23 -7.94 -13.74 15.51
CA SER A 23 -8.02 -14.93 16.36
C SER A 23 -9.47 -15.47 16.35
N PRO A 24 -9.75 -16.64 16.96
CA PRO A 24 -11.12 -17.09 17.12
C PRO A 24 -11.98 -16.01 17.79
N LEU A 25 -13.23 -15.86 17.33
CA LEU A 25 -14.14 -14.82 17.79
C LEU A 25 -14.34 -14.88 19.31
N SER A 26 -14.46 -16.07 19.89
CA SER A 26 -14.59 -16.26 21.35
C SER A 26 -13.44 -15.65 22.15
N THR A 27 -12.20 -15.80 21.68
CA THR A 27 -11.02 -15.20 22.32
C THR A 27 -11.06 -13.68 22.23
N LEU A 28 -11.50 -13.14 21.10
CA LEU A 28 -11.61 -11.70 20.90
C LEU A 28 -12.73 -11.08 21.75
N LEU A 29 -13.88 -11.75 21.85
CA LEU A 29 -15.00 -11.35 22.70
C LEU A 29 -14.57 -11.32 24.17
N ALA A 30 -13.96 -12.40 24.66
CA ALA A 30 -13.43 -12.47 26.02
C ALA A 30 -12.40 -11.36 26.30
N LYS A 31 -11.51 -11.06 25.33
CA LYS A 31 -10.54 -9.95 25.45
C LYS A 31 -11.22 -8.58 25.52
N LYS A 32 -12.35 -8.39 24.85
CA LYS A 32 -13.16 -7.16 24.93
C LYS A 32 -14.12 -7.16 26.12
N GLY A 33 -14.14 -8.22 26.94
CA GLY A 33 -15.05 -8.35 28.08
C GLY A 33 -16.51 -8.62 27.68
N LEU A 34 -16.73 -9.14 26.47
CA LEU A 34 -18.05 -9.46 25.93
C LEU A 34 -18.38 -10.94 26.17
N SER A 35 -19.66 -11.22 26.44
CA SER A 35 -20.24 -12.55 26.55
C SER A 35 -20.40 -13.20 25.17
N SER A 36 -20.49 -14.53 25.14
CA SER A 36 -20.90 -15.26 23.93
C SER A 36 -22.36 -15.05 23.54
N GLU A 37 -23.18 -14.52 24.46
CA GLU A 37 -24.59 -14.19 24.21
C GLU A 37 -24.79 -12.76 23.68
N ASP A 38 -23.73 -11.94 23.70
CA ASP A 38 -23.82 -10.56 23.24
C ASP A 38 -23.97 -10.50 21.72
N VAL A 39 -24.91 -9.68 21.26
CA VAL A 39 -25.04 -9.35 19.83
C VAL A 39 -23.94 -8.37 19.48
N VAL A 40 -23.10 -8.75 18.51
CA VAL A 40 -21.98 -7.94 18.04
C VAL A 40 -22.11 -7.59 16.57
N GLU A 41 -21.71 -6.38 16.22
CA GLU A 41 -21.64 -5.93 14.84
C GLU A 41 -20.25 -6.26 14.26
N LEU A 42 -20.25 -6.99 13.15
CA LEU A 42 -19.05 -7.29 12.38
C LEU A 42 -19.11 -6.53 11.06
N GLU A 43 -18.12 -5.66 10.86
CA GLU A 43 -17.91 -5.03 9.58
C GLU A 43 -16.98 -5.93 8.75
N TYR A 44 -17.26 -6.06 7.46
CA TYR A 44 -16.38 -6.77 6.54
C TYR A 44 -15.83 -5.80 5.49
N PHE A 45 -14.63 -6.07 5.02
CA PHE A 45 -14.05 -5.35 3.89
C PHE A 45 -13.31 -6.32 2.99
N LEU A 46 -13.21 -5.97 1.70
CA LEU A 46 -12.46 -6.77 0.74
C LEU A 46 -10.97 -6.62 1.02
N VAL A 47 -10.28 -7.76 1.11
CA VAL A 47 -8.83 -7.77 1.21
C VAL A 47 -8.30 -7.40 -0.17
N ALA A 48 -7.60 -6.26 -0.25
CA ALA A 48 -6.83 -5.94 -1.43
C ALA A 48 -5.67 -6.95 -1.55
N ASP A 49 -5.33 -7.32 -2.78
CA ASP A 49 -4.11 -8.09 -3.01
C ASP A 49 -2.92 -7.32 -2.40
N ALA A 50 -2.07 -8.04 -1.67
CA ALA A 50 -0.87 -7.44 -1.10
C ALA A 50 -0.09 -6.72 -2.22
N PRO A 51 0.36 -5.47 -2.00
CA PRO A 51 1.09 -4.74 -3.02
C PRO A 51 2.31 -5.57 -3.41
N LYS A 52 2.38 -5.91 -4.70
CA LYS A 52 3.55 -6.59 -5.26
C LYS A 52 4.48 -5.52 -5.81
N GLN A 53 5.78 -5.73 -5.62
CA GLN A 53 6.78 -4.95 -6.31
C GLN A 53 6.57 -5.12 -7.82
N ASP A 54 6.47 -4.00 -8.53
CA ASP A 54 6.24 -3.99 -9.97
C ASP A 54 7.56 -3.74 -10.71
N GLN A 55 8.19 -2.58 -10.48
CA GLN A 55 9.41 -2.18 -11.19
C GLN A 55 10.41 -1.48 -10.28
N ASP A 56 11.69 -1.74 -10.51
CA ASP A 56 12.80 -1.03 -9.87
C ASP A 56 13.33 0.09 -10.76
N LYS A 57 13.69 1.22 -10.14
CA LYS A 57 14.30 2.38 -10.80
C LYS A 57 15.71 2.62 -10.24
N PRO A 58 16.75 2.08 -10.88
CA PRO A 58 18.10 2.19 -10.35
C PRO A 58 18.61 3.63 -10.42
N HIS A 59 19.18 4.09 -9.31
CA HIS A 59 19.87 5.37 -9.20
C HIS A 59 21.37 5.12 -8.96
N LYS A 60 22.22 6.08 -9.34
CA LYS A 60 23.68 5.95 -9.17
C LYS A 60 24.14 6.13 -7.73
N ASP A 61 23.30 6.73 -6.90
CA ASP A 61 23.54 6.97 -5.48
C ASP A 61 22.20 6.91 -4.72
N TRP A 62 22.20 7.21 -3.43
CA TRP A 62 21.01 7.20 -2.59
C TRP A 62 19.95 8.19 -3.06
N VAL A 63 18.70 7.72 -3.08
CA VAL A 63 17.52 8.57 -3.27
C VAL A 63 17.23 9.27 -1.95
N SER A 64 17.24 10.61 -1.97
CA SER A 64 17.01 11.43 -0.78
C SER A 64 15.54 11.73 -0.55
N SER A 65 14.77 11.83 -1.64
CA SER A 65 13.41 12.37 -1.64
C SER A 65 12.64 11.90 -2.87
N VAL A 66 11.33 11.72 -2.71
CA VAL A 66 10.40 11.34 -3.78
C VAL A 66 9.13 12.15 -3.63
N ALA A 67 8.62 12.68 -4.74
CA ALA A 67 7.34 13.35 -4.83
C ALA A 67 6.49 12.72 -5.94
N SER A 68 5.18 12.80 -5.82
CA SER A 68 4.23 12.37 -6.84
C SER A 68 3.26 13.47 -7.21
N SER A 69 2.84 13.50 -8.47
CA SER A 69 1.80 14.38 -8.97
C SER A 69 0.52 13.59 -9.24
N PHE A 70 -0.63 14.29 -9.29
CA PHE A 70 -1.94 13.69 -9.53
C PHE A 70 -2.07 13.05 -10.92
N ASP A 71 -1.27 13.51 -11.89
CA ASP A 71 -1.14 12.93 -13.24
C ASP A 71 -0.30 11.65 -13.28
N GLY A 72 0.22 11.21 -12.13
CA GLY A 72 1.00 9.98 -11.99
C GLY A 72 2.49 10.14 -12.28
N LEU A 73 2.98 11.36 -12.51
CA LEU A 73 4.41 11.62 -12.57
C LEU A 73 5.05 11.43 -11.20
N LEU A 74 6.21 10.77 -11.17
CA LEU A 74 7.04 10.65 -9.98
C LEU A 74 8.33 11.45 -10.18
N VAL A 75 8.78 12.14 -9.14
CA VAL A 75 10.03 12.89 -9.14
C VAL A 75 10.92 12.33 -8.05
N SER A 76 12.16 11.99 -8.36
CA SER A 76 13.15 11.54 -7.38
C SER A 76 14.36 12.48 -7.33
N GLY A 77 14.73 12.88 -6.12
CA GLY A 77 15.98 13.57 -5.83
C GLY A 77 17.06 12.57 -5.39
N CYS A 78 18.28 12.74 -5.89
CA CYS A 78 19.37 11.81 -5.65
C CYS A 78 20.66 12.54 -5.21
N TYR A 79 21.48 11.85 -4.41
CA TYR A 79 22.78 12.33 -3.96
C TYR A 79 23.81 12.46 -5.10
N ASP A 80 23.53 11.85 -6.25
CA ASP A 80 24.29 12.04 -7.49
C ASP A 80 24.09 13.43 -8.14
N LYS A 81 23.39 14.34 -7.44
CA LYS A 81 23.10 15.73 -7.83
C LYS A 81 22.06 15.86 -8.95
N MET A 82 21.41 14.75 -9.29
CA MET A 82 20.40 14.70 -10.34
C MET A 82 19.00 14.59 -9.74
N VAL A 83 18.05 15.25 -10.41
CA VAL A 83 16.62 15.01 -10.23
C VAL A 83 16.13 14.23 -11.45
N ARG A 84 15.37 13.16 -11.23
CA ARG A 84 14.78 12.35 -12.31
C ARG A 84 13.27 12.39 -12.24
N VAL A 85 12.64 12.48 -13.40
CA VAL A 85 11.18 12.43 -13.54
C VAL A 85 10.82 11.13 -14.22
N TRP A 86 9.84 10.42 -13.65
CA TRP A 86 9.36 9.13 -14.12
C TRP A 86 7.91 9.27 -14.57
N ALA A 87 7.61 8.75 -15.74
CA ALA A 87 6.26 8.64 -16.24
C ALA A 87 5.48 7.52 -15.53
N PRO A 88 4.13 7.53 -15.58
CA PRO A 88 3.30 6.50 -14.92
C PRO A 88 3.55 5.08 -15.43
N ASP A 89 4.10 4.93 -16.63
CA ASP A 89 4.49 3.63 -17.21
C ASP A 89 5.83 3.10 -16.66
N GLY A 90 6.53 3.91 -15.85
CA GLY A 90 7.82 3.62 -15.27
C GLY A 90 9.01 4.03 -16.15
N SER A 91 8.81 4.63 -17.32
CA SER A 91 9.90 5.17 -18.12
C SER A 91 10.49 6.44 -17.49
N GLN A 92 11.80 6.64 -17.65
CA GLN A 92 12.44 7.89 -17.23
C GLN A 92 12.11 8.96 -18.28
N ALA A 93 11.31 9.95 -17.90
CA ALA A 93 10.90 11.03 -18.78
C ALA A 93 12.02 12.07 -18.93
N GLU A 94 12.61 12.49 -17.81
CA GLU A 94 13.61 13.55 -17.78
C GLU A 94 14.69 13.31 -16.72
N GLU A 95 15.86 13.86 -16.96
CA GLU A 95 16.98 13.91 -16.02
C GLU A 95 17.55 15.32 -15.97
N CYS A 96 17.38 15.97 -14.82
CA CYS A 96 17.69 17.36 -14.61
C CYS A 96 19.03 17.51 -13.87
N ALA A 97 20.05 17.99 -14.59
CA ALA A 97 21.31 18.45 -14.03
C ALA A 97 21.21 19.95 -13.76
N GLY A 98 21.20 20.35 -12.49
CA GLY A 98 21.17 21.77 -12.12
C GLY A 98 21.68 22.06 -10.72
N HIS A 99 21.59 21.07 -9.82
CA HIS A 99 22.13 21.20 -8.47
C HIS A 99 23.65 20.99 -8.48
N ALA A 100 24.37 21.91 -7.85
CA ALA A 100 25.82 21.80 -7.69
C ALA A 100 26.22 20.75 -6.63
N GLU A 101 25.30 20.42 -5.73
CA GLU A 101 25.47 19.45 -4.65
C GLU A 101 24.29 18.50 -4.55
N ALA A 102 24.35 17.56 -3.60
CA ALA A 102 23.33 16.54 -3.39
C ALA A 102 21.93 17.17 -3.26
N VAL A 103 20.97 16.59 -3.97
CA VAL A 103 19.57 16.98 -3.83
C VAL A 103 19.05 16.35 -2.55
N VAL A 104 18.56 17.15 -1.61
CA VAL A 104 18.07 16.66 -0.30
C VAL A 104 16.55 16.59 -0.21
N ALA A 105 15.85 17.38 -1.03
CA ALA A 105 14.39 17.43 -1.10
C ALA A 105 13.96 17.82 -2.52
N VAL A 106 12.84 17.26 -2.97
CA VAL A 106 12.12 17.61 -4.20
C VAL A 106 10.66 17.86 -3.90
#